data_AF-A0A382PMD2-F1
#
_entry.id   AF-A0A382PMD2-F1
#
_cell.length_a   1.000
_cell.length_b   1.000
_cell.length_c   1.000
_cell.angle_alpha   90.00
_cell.angle_beta   90.00
_cell.angle_gamma   90.00
#
_symmetry.space_group_name_H-M   'P 1'
#
loop_
_entity.id
_entity.type
_entity.pdbx_description
1 polymer ?
#
loop_
_entity_poly.entity_id
_entity_poly.type
_entity_poly.pdbx_seq_one_letter_code
_entity_poly.pdbx_strand_id
1 'polypeptide(L)' 'VHKKWKQTSISKRIGIIENAMDYFRKNQESIAQNITMQMGKPIKEARNEVRGMIHRSETLCGLAEDALSDIFLPKL' A
#
# COMPACT_ATOMS: atom_id res chain seq x y z
N VAL A 1 19.06 -9.10 -4.85
CA VAL A 1 17.67 -9.45 -5.23
C VAL A 1 17.11 -10.46 -4.23
N HIS A 2 15.99 -10.16 -3.56
CA HIS A 2 15.38 -11.02 -2.54
C HIS A 2 14.68 -12.23 -3.18
N LYS A 3 15.40 -13.38 -3.31
CA LYS A 3 14.90 -14.60 -3.99
C LYS A 3 13.55 -15.10 -3.47
N LYS A 4 13.33 -15.05 -2.15
CA LYS A 4 12.09 -15.49 -1.51
C LYS A 4 10.88 -14.61 -1.86
N TRP A 5 11.09 -13.30 -1.98
CA TRP A 5 10.00 -12.36 -2.31
C TRP A 5 9.50 -12.55 -3.74
N LYS A 6 10.42 -12.76 -4.69
CA LYS A 6 10.07 -13.02 -6.10
C LYS A 6 9.15 -14.23 -6.26
N GLN A 7 9.30 -15.24 -5.40
CA GLN A 7 8.49 -16.47 -5.41
C GLN A 7 7.16 -16.34 -4.66
N THR A 8 6.90 -15.21 -4.01
CA THR A 8 5.66 -15.00 -3.25
C THR A 8 4.53 -14.61 -4.22
N SER A 9 3.41 -15.34 -4.16
CA SER A 9 2.23 -15.06 -4.98
C SER A 9 1.74 -13.62 -4.80
N ILE A 10 1.12 -13.07 -5.84
CA ILE A 10 0.58 -11.70 -5.83
C ILE A 10 -0.44 -11.56 -4.70
N SER A 11 -1.43 -12.45 -4.63
CA SER A 11 -2.38 -12.55 -3.52
C SER A 11 -1.73 -12.53 -2.12
N LYS A 12 -0.64 -13.28 -1.88
CA LYS A 12 0.03 -13.25 -0.57
C LYS A 12 0.72 -11.91 -0.28
N ARG A 13 1.25 -11.24 -1.32
CA ARG A 13 1.82 -9.90 -1.18
C ARG A 13 0.75 -8.86 -0.91
N ILE A 14 -0.40 -8.94 -1.60
CA ILE A 14 -1.58 -8.10 -1.36
C ILE A 14 -2.03 -8.24 0.10
N GLY A 15 -2.21 -9.47 0.61
CA GLY A 15 -2.65 -9.67 1.99
C GLY A 15 -1.70 -9.08 3.05
N ILE A 16 -0.39 -9.02 2.79
CA ILE A 16 0.56 -8.32 3.67
C ILE A 16 0.30 -6.81 3.67
N ILE A 17 0.06 -6.22 2.49
CA ILE A 17 -0.21 -4.79 2.35
C ILE A 17 -1.55 -4.44 2.99
N GLU A 18 -2.59 -5.25 2.78
CA GLU A 18 -3.91 -5.05 3.40
C GLU A 18 -3.83 -5.07 4.92
N ASN A 19 -3.11 -6.04 5.51
CA ASN A 19 -2.85 -6.08 6.95
C ASN A 19 -2.11 -4.83 7.45
N ALA A 20 -1.17 -4.30 6.66
CA ALA A 20 -0.51 -3.05 7.00
C ALA A 20 -1.50 -1.87 6.94
N MET A 21 -2.37 -1.80 5.91
CA MET A 21 -3.37 -0.74 5.79
C MET A 21 -4.39 -0.78 6.92
N ASP A 22 -4.76 -1.96 7.41
CA ASP A 22 -5.60 -2.12 8.60
C ASP A 22 -4.95 -1.49 9.84
N TYR A 23 -3.64 -1.68 10.02
CA TYR A 23 -2.89 -1.03 11.08
C TYR A 23 -2.94 0.50 10.93
N PHE A 24 -2.72 1.04 9.74
CA PHE A 24 -2.79 2.49 9.50
C PHE A 24 -4.19 3.07 9.73
N ARG A 25 -5.26 2.35 9.33
CA ARG A 25 -6.64 2.78 9.63
C ARG A 25 -6.89 2.83 11.13
N LYS A 26 -6.51 1.79 11.87
CA LYS A 26 -6.68 1.71 13.34
C LYS A 26 -5.88 2.79 14.09
N ASN A 27 -4.72 3.18 13.57
CA ASN A 27 -3.79 4.10 14.23
C ASN A 27 -3.71 5.49 13.57
N GLN A 28 -4.68 5.84 12.71
CA GLN A 28 -4.62 7.03 11.88
C GLN A 28 -4.33 8.32 12.65
N GLU A 29 -4.99 8.52 13.80
CA GLU A 29 -4.84 9.74 14.59
C GLU A 29 -3.45 9.87 15.23
N SER A 30 -2.95 8.79 15.84
CA SER A 30 -1.60 8.77 16.42
C SER A 30 -0.55 9.02 15.35
N ILE A 31 -0.68 8.39 14.18
CA ILE A 31 0.25 8.57 13.06
C ILE A 31 0.18 10.00 12.53
N ALA A 32 -1.01 10.58 12.37
CA ALA A 32 -1.17 11.96 11.92
C ALA A 32 -0.58 12.98 12.92
N GLN A 33 -0.71 12.73 14.23
CA GLN A 33 -0.06 13.55 15.27
C GLN A 33 1.47 13.47 15.15
N ASN A 34 2.02 12.26 14.98
CA ASN A 34 3.46 12.07 14.78
C ASN A 34 3.97 12.79 13.53
N ILE A 35 3.25 12.70 12.40
CA ILE A 35 3.59 13.42 11.16
C ILE A 35 3.57 14.94 11.39
N THR A 36 2.57 15.44 12.12
CA THR A 36 2.46 16.87 12.48
C THR A 36 3.67 17.31 13.30
N MET A 37 4.06 16.53 14.32
CA MET A 37 5.20 16.85 15.19
C MET A 37 6.54 16.80 14.43
N GLN A 38 6.73 15.84 13.53
CA GLN A 38 7.97 15.68 12.77
C GLN A 38 8.13 16.73 11.65
N MET A 39 7.03 17.07 10.98
CA MET A 39 7.07 17.88 9.75
C MET A 39 6.55 19.31 9.94
N GLY A 40 5.92 19.63 11.08
CA GLY A 40 5.35 20.95 11.36
C GLY A 40 4.07 21.29 10.58
N LYS A 41 3.47 20.32 9.88
CA LYS A 41 2.27 20.53 9.04
C LYS A 41 0.98 20.51 9.87
N PRO A 42 -0.11 21.18 9.45
CA PRO A 42 -1.40 21.09 10.12
C PRO A 42 -1.93 19.65 10.23
N ILE A 43 -2.54 19.31 11.36
CA ILE A 43 -3.05 17.94 11.64
C ILE A 43 -4.03 17.42 10.58
N LYS A 44 -4.82 18.32 9.98
CA LYS A 44 -5.75 17.96 8.90
C LYS A 44 -5.01 17.46 7.65
N GLU A 45 -3.87 18.06 7.31
CA GLU A 45 -3.04 17.63 6.18
C GLU A 45 -2.37 16.30 6.46
N ALA A 46 -1.86 16.10 7.68
CA ALA A 46 -1.30 14.81 8.10
C ALA A 46 -2.32 13.67 8.04
N ARG A 47 -3.58 13.91 8.46
CA ARG A 47 -4.67 12.92 8.29
C ARG A 47 -4.93 12.60 6.82
N ASN A 48 -4.95 13.62 5.96
CA ASN A 48 -5.14 13.43 4.53
C ASN A 48 -4.01 12.62 3.88
N GLU A 49 -2.78 12.77 4.38
CA GLU A 49 -1.64 11.99 3.93
C GLU A 49 -1.81 10.49 4.24
N VAL A 50 -2.21 10.15 5.47
CA VAL A 50 -2.48 8.76 5.86
C VAL A 50 -3.62 8.18 5.03
N ARG A 51 -4.72 8.92 4.88
CA ARG A 51 -5.87 8.50 4.06
C ARG A 51 -5.48 8.31 2.60
N GLY A 52 -4.69 9.23 2.04
CA GLY A 52 -4.23 9.17 0.66
C GLY A 52 -3.29 7.98 0.42
N MET A 53 -2.44 7.66 1.39
CA MET A 53 -1.59 6.47 1.34
C MET A 53 -2.42 5.18 1.34
N ILE A 54 -3.41 5.07 2.23
CA ILE A 54 -4.32 3.91 2.29
C ILE A 54 -5.05 3.74 0.96
N HIS A 55 -5.66 4.81 0.44
CA HIS A 55 -6.40 4.79 -0.82
C HIS A 55 -5.53 4.36 -2.01
N ARG A 56 -4.30 4.87 -2.10
CA ARG A 56 -3.35 4.46 -3.15
C ARG A 56 -2.97 2.98 -3.01
N SER A 57 -2.71 2.51 -1.80
CA SER A 57 -2.38 1.10 -1.54
C SER A 57 -3.53 0.17 -1.94
N GLU A 58 -4.77 0.49 -1.57
CA GLU A 58 -5.97 -0.26 -1.96
C GLU A 58 -6.14 -0.31 -3.49
N THR A 59 -5.97 0.85 -4.15
CA THR A 59 -6.05 0.94 -5.62
C THR A 59 -5.00 0.06 -6.29
N LEU A 60 -3.74 0.15 -5.85
CA LEU A 60 -2.65 -0.66 -6.39
C LEU A 60 -2.86 -2.16 -6.16
N CYS A 61 -3.35 -2.55 -4.98
CA CYS A 61 -3.66 -3.96 -4.69
C CYS A 61 -4.78 -4.48 -5.59
N GLY A 62 -5.83 -3.69 -5.82
CA GLY A 62 -6.93 -4.06 -6.71
C GLY A 62 -6.51 -4.24 -8.18
N LEU A 63 -5.47 -3.52 -8.62
CA LEU A 63 -4.92 -3.62 -9.98
C LEU A 63 -3.82 -4.69 -10.13
N ALA A 64 -3.26 -5.17 -9.02
CA ALA A 64 -2.00 -5.91 -9.05
C ALA A 64 -2.06 -7.26 -9.76
N GLU A 65 -3.16 -8.00 -9.67
CA GLU A 65 -3.29 -9.32 -10.33
C GLU A 65 -3.30 -9.16 -11.86
N ASP A 66 -4.06 -8.21 -12.39
CA ASP A 66 -4.14 -7.93 -13.83
C ASP A 66 -2.83 -7.34 -14.35
N ALA A 67 -2.35 -6.27 -13.70
CA ALA A 67 -1.17 -5.53 -14.13
C ALA A 67 0.14 -6.35 -14.08
N LEU A 68 0.17 -7.46 -13.33
CA LEU A 68 1.34 -8.32 -13.16
C LEU A 68 1.13 -9.73 -13.72
N SER A 69 0.05 -9.95 -14.48
CA SER A 69 -0.22 -11.19 -15.19
C SER A 69 0.78 -11.45 -16.32
N ASP A 70 0.94 -12.72 -16.70
CA ASP A 70 1.81 -13.09 -17.83
C ASP A 70 1.22 -12.58 -19.15
N ILE A 71 2.07 -11.94 -19.97
CA ILE A 71 1.71 -11.50 -21.32
C ILE A 71 2.08 -12.62 -22.30
N PHE A 72 1.08 -13.19 -22.98
CA PHE A 72 1.29 -14.19 -24.02
C PHE A 72 1.47 -13.52 -25.38
N LEU A 73 2.60 -13.79 -26.03
CA LEU A 73 2.87 -13.34 -27.40
C LEU A 73 2.28 -14.33 -28.42
N PRO A 74 1.75 -13.84 -29.56
CA PRO A 74 1.27 -14.72 -30.62
C PRO A 74 2.41 -15.57 -31.18
N LYS A 75 2.09 -16.79 -31.63
CA LYS A 75 3.06 -17.67 -32.31
C LYS A 75 3.42 -17.07 -33.67
N LEU A 76 4.72 -17.13 -34.00
CA LEU A 76 5.27 -16.75 -35.31
C LEU A 76 4.67 -17.59 -36.44
#